data_AF-A0A933F818-F1
#
_entry.id   AF-A0A933F818-F1
#
_cell.length_a   1.000
_cell.length_b   1.000
_cell.length_c   1.000
_cell.angle_alpha   90.00
_cell.angle_beta   90.00
_cell.angle_gamma   90.00
#
_symmetry.space_group_name_H-M   'P 1'
#
loop_
_entity.id
_entity.type
_entity.pdbx_description
1 polymer ?
#
loop_
_entity_poly.entity_id
_entity_poly.type
_entity_poly.pdbx_seq_one_letter_code
_entity_poly.pdbx_strand_id
1 'polypeptide(L)'
;MFLGLFSCPAWAGLLDTDPLEKALHLSQQEKWAEAIPEFQRSTDRDPKNALAWANLGVALSRLDKHKDALLAYETAANLGYDNAPFRHNRGLSFARVNLLEEAARELEIALDKDPRLAKAEYDLGLVYKHMGRHDEAMERVRNLYFGNNKLAWKLFEQVQPYKIASVDNGGTLTGKAFLKGPVPKPRSFHLVHSPNIEYCSRMS
;
A
#
# COMPACT_ATOMS: atom_id res chain seq x y z
N MET A 1 23.12 66.82 18.29
CA MET A 1 21.95 65.93 18.35
C MET A 1 22.17 64.84 17.31
N PHE A 2 22.92 63.79 17.66
CA PHE A 2 23.26 62.68 16.76
C PHE A 2 22.49 61.45 17.24
N LEU A 3 21.69 60.87 16.34
CA LEU A 3 20.90 59.66 16.54
C LEU A 3 21.84 58.46 16.67
N GLY A 4 21.94 57.90 17.88
CA GLY A 4 22.60 56.62 18.11
C GLY A 4 21.74 55.47 17.58
N LEU A 5 22.17 54.87 16.47
CA LEU A 5 21.67 53.60 15.97
C LEU A 5 21.98 52.50 16.99
N PHE A 6 20.99 52.10 17.77
CA PHE A 6 21.01 50.81 18.45
C PHE A 6 20.84 49.71 17.39
N SER A 7 21.94 49.23 16.83
CA SER A 7 21.97 47.90 16.23
C SER A 7 21.84 46.88 17.36
N CYS A 8 20.63 46.37 17.57
CA CYS A 8 20.46 45.12 18.31
C CYS A 8 21.20 44.02 17.54
N PRO A 9 22.18 43.33 18.14
CA PRO A 9 22.78 42.17 17.53
C PRO A 9 21.74 41.03 17.56
N ALA A 10 21.42 40.54 16.37
CA ALA A 10 21.13 39.14 16.09
C ALA A 10 20.42 38.34 17.20
N TRP A 11 19.09 38.36 17.21
CA TRP A 11 18.28 37.21 17.65
C TRP A 11 18.38 36.08 16.61
N ALA A 12 19.60 35.68 16.26
CA ALA A 12 19.91 34.58 15.36
C ALA A 12 20.46 33.39 16.16
N GLY A 13 19.76 33.03 17.24
CA GLY A 13 20.05 31.89 18.08
C GLY A 13 18.77 31.47 18.80
N LEU A 14 18.41 30.20 18.69
CA LEU A 14 17.23 29.52 19.27
C LEU A 14 15.89 29.66 18.51
N LEU A 15 15.87 29.20 17.25
CA LEU A 15 14.78 28.30 16.89
C LEU A 15 15.33 26.88 16.99
N ASP A 16 15.34 26.32 18.20
CA ASP A 16 15.28 24.88 18.36
C ASP A 16 13.92 24.46 17.77
N THR A 17 13.88 24.30 16.44
CA THR A 17 12.69 23.84 15.73
C THR A 17 12.28 22.53 16.39
N ASP A 18 11.00 22.41 16.74
CA ASP A 18 10.47 21.22 17.40
C ASP A 18 10.98 19.96 16.67
N PRO A 19 11.58 18.97 17.37
CA PRO A 19 12.15 17.80 16.72
C PRO A 19 11.18 17.10 15.78
N LEU A 20 9.87 17.14 16.09
CA LEU A 20 8.83 16.63 15.23
C LEU A 20 8.72 17.42 13.91
N GLU A 21 8.64 18.75 13.96
CA GLU A 21 8.57 19.60 12.77
C GLU A 21 9.79 19.40 11.87
N LYS A 22 10.98 19.35 12.47
CA LYS A 22 12.22 19.09 11.73
C LYS A 22 12.20 17.70 11.08
N ALA A 23 11.76 16.67 11.82
CA ALA A 23 11.65 15.30 11.30
C ALA A 23 10.64 15.21 10.15
N LEU A 24 9.49 15.89 10.26
CA LEU A 24 8.48 15.96 9.21
C LEU A 24 9.02 16.64 7.95
N HIS A 25 9.74 17.74 8.09
CA HIS A 25 10.37 18.42 6.95
C HIS A 25 11.42 17.52 6.26
N LEU A 26 12.26 16.83 7.02
CA LEU A 26 13.22 15.84 6.47
C LEU A 26 12.51 14.67 5.78
N SER A 27 11.41 14.19 6.37
CA SER A 27 10.56 13.14 5.78
C SER A 27 9.93 13.56 4.45
N GLN A 28 9.51 14.82 4.29
CA GLN A 28 8.98 15.33 3.03
C GLN A 28 10.05 15.37 1.91
N GLN A 29 11.32 15.50 2.30
CA GLN A 29 12.47 15.40 1.39
C GLN A 29 12.96 13.97 1.19
N GLU A 30 12.25 12.98 1.73
CA GLU A 30 12.62 11.56 1.71
C GLU A 30 14.00 11.27 2.37
N LYS A 31 14.49 12.17 3.23
CA LYS A 31 15.73 12.00 3.99
C LYS A 31 15.50 11.17 5.24
N TRP A 32 15.07 9.92 5.06
CA TRP A 32 14.64 9.05 6.14
C TRP A 32 15.71 8.79 7.19
N ALA A 33 16.98 8.64 6.78
CA ALA A 33 18.11 8.41 7.69
C ALA A 33 18.35 9.60 8.64
N GLU A 34 18.12 10.82 8.16
CA GLU A 34 18.24 12.04 8.97
C GLU A 34 16.96 12.29 9.79
N ALA A 35 15.78 11.89 9.30
CA ALA A 35 14.51 12.10 9.99
C ALA A 35 14.34 11.20 11.22
N ILE A 36 14.81 9.94 11.17
CA ILE A 36 14.69 8.97 12.27
C ILE A 36 15.22 9.51 13.61
N PRO A 37 16.46 10.03 13.72
CA PRO A 37 16.96 10.52 15.00
C PRO A 37 16.16 11.71 15.53
N GLU A 38 15.58 12.54 14.65
CA GLU A 38 14.72 13.66 15.09
C GLU A 38 13.33 13.18 15.54
N PHE A 39 12.76 12.15 14.89
CA PHE A 39 11.56 11.48 15.40
C PHE A 39 11.82 10.79 16.75
N GLN A 40 12.97 10.13 16.93
CA GLN A 40 13.35 9.52 18.21
C GLN A 40 13.47 10.58 19.32
N ARG A 41 14.14 11.71 19.04
CA ARG A 41 14.17 12.84 19.98
C ARG A 41 12.77 13.37 20.30
N SER A 42 11.87 13.42 19.31
CA SER A 42 10.48 13.82 19.52
C SER A 42 9.75 12.84 20.46
N THR A 43 9.90 11.52 20.26
CA THR A 43 9.29 10.50 21.11
C THR A 43 9.91 10.44 22.50
N ASP A 44 11.20 10.77 22.65
CA ASP A 44 11.86 10.86 23.95
C ASP A 44 11.37 12.08 24.74
N ARG A 45 11.15 13.20 24.04
CA ARG A 45 10.63 14.45 24.63
C ARG A 45 9.16 14.33 25.03
N ASP A 46 8.33 13.72 24.17
CA ASP A 46 6.93 13.43 24.44
C ASP A 46 6.58 11.98 24.06
N PRO A 47 6.70 11.04 25.01
CA PRO A 47 6.38 9.64 24.77
C PRO A 47 4.92 9.37 24.42
N LYS A 48 4.00 10.32 24.69
CA LYS A 48 2.57 10.18 24.41
C LYS A 48 2.17 10.72 23.04
N ASN A 49 3.12 11.25 22.27
CA ASN A 49 2.85 11.75 20.93
C ASN A 49 2.67 10.60 19.92
N ALA A 50 1.43 10.17 19.74
CA ALA A 50 1.08 9.08 18.84
C ALA A 50 1.51 9.33 17.38
N LEU A 51 1.47 10.58 16.93
CA LEU A 51 1.85 10.99 15.58
C LEU A 51 3.37 10.85 15.35
N ALA A 52 4.19 11.20 16.36
CA ALA A 52 5.64 11.04 16.27
C ALA A 52 6.02 9.56 16.14
N TRP A 53 5.42 8.67 16.94
CA TRP A 53 5.61 7.22 16.84
C TRP A 53 5.17 6.66 15.48
N ALA A 54 4.03 7.10 14.96
CA ALA A 54 3.54 6.65 13.66
C ALA A 54 4.51 7.04 12.53
N ASN A 55 5.00 8.28 12.53
CA ASN A 55 5.95 8.74 11.52
C ASN A 55 7.35 8.13 11.68
N LEU A 56 7.79 7.85 12.91
CA LEU A 56 8.99 7.06 13.16
C LEU A 56 8.88 5.68 12.51
N GLY A 57 7.73 5.00 12.68
CA GLY A 57 7.46 3.73 12.03
C GLY A 57 7.53 3.83 10.50
N VAL A 58 6.96 4.88 9.90
CA VAL A 58 7.06 5.13 8.45
C VAL A 58 8.52 5.30 8.02
N ALA A 59 9.29 6.14 8.72
CA ALA A 59 10.69 6.38 8.38
C ALA A 59 11.55 5.12 8.50
N LEU A 60 11.33 4.29 9.53
CA LEU A 60 12.00 3.00 9.70
C LEU A 60 11.63 2.02 8.58
N SER A 61 10.35 1.93 8.24
CA SER A 61 9.86 1.06 7.16
C SER A 61 10.44 1.45 5.79
N ARG A 62 10.65 2.76 5.54
CA ARG A 62 11.30 3.27 4.33
C ARG A 62 12.78 2.91 4.20
N LEU A 63 13.43 2.55 5.30
CA LEU A 63 14.80 2.04 5.33
C LEU A 63 14.88 0.52 5.53
N ASP A 64 13.80 -0.20 5.20
CA ASP A 64 13.66 -1.66 5.32
C ASP A 64 13.82 -2.20 6.77
N LYS A 65 13.76 -1.32 7.78
CA LYS A 65 13.81 -1.69 9.21
C LYS A 65 12.42 -2.06 9.73
N HIS A 66 11.80 -3.05 9.09
CA HIS A 66 10.39 -3.37 9.32
C HIS A 66 10.06 -3.86 10.74
N LYS A 67 10.98 -4.58 11.40
CA LYS A 67 10.77 -5.02 12.80
C LYS A 67 10.71 -3.83 13.76
N ASP A 68 11.65 -2.91 13.64
CA ASP A 68 11.67 -1.68 14.45
C ASP A 68 10.46 -0.79 14.12
N ALA A 69 10.08 -0.72 12.84
CA ALA A 69 8.89 0.00 12.40
C ALA A 69 7.61 -0.54 13.08
N LEU A 70 7.47 -1.87 13.18
CA LEU A 70 6.32 -2.49 13.83
C LEU A 70 6.24 -2.16 15.32
N LEU A 71 7.38 -2.08 16.03
CA LEU A 71 7.42 -1.63 17.43
C LEU A 71 6.94 -0.17 17.56
N ALA A 72 7.41 0.72 16.68
CA ALA A 72 6.96 2.11 16.67
C ALA A 72 5.47 2.24 16.34
N TYR A 73 4.98 1.46 15.36
CA TYR A 73 3.56 1.42 15.02
C TYR A 73 2.70 0.83 16.14
N GLU A 74 3.17 -0.16 16.88
CA GLU A 74 2.47 -0.72 18.03
C GLU A 74 2.29 0.35 19.11
N THR A 75 3.35 1.09 19.45
CA THR A 75 3.27 2.21 20.39
C THR A 75 2.29 3.28 19.90
N ALA A 76 2.34 3.66 18.62
CA ALA A 76 1.39 4.62 18.05
C ALA A 76 -0.06 4.15 18.15
N ALA A 77 -0.34 2.87 17.86
CA ALA A 77 -1.67 2.29 17.97
C ALA A 77 -2.16 2.25 19.42
N ASN A 78 -1.29 1.92 20.38
CA ASN A 78 -1.60 1.92 21.81
C ASN A 78 -1.92 3.33 22.33
N LEU A 79 -1.37 4.36 21.70
CA LEU A 79 -1.69 5.77 21.95
C LEU A 79 -2.93 6.27 21.19
N GLY A 80 -3.63 5.39 20.45
CA GLY A 80 -4.86 5.70 19.75
C GLY A 80 -4.69 6.23 18.32
N TYR A 81 -3.48 6.19 17.75
CA TYR A 81 -3.29 6.58 16.35
C TYR A 81 -3.87 5.54 15.40
N ASP A 82 -4.91 5.91 14.66
CA ASP A 82 -5.65 4.96 13.84
C ASP A 82 -6.31 5.58 12.61
N ASN A 83 -5.63 5.54 11.46
CA ASN A 83 -6.17 5.98 10.17
C ASN A 83 -5.80 5.00 9.04
N ALA A 84 -6.43 5.15 7.86
CA ALA A 84 -6.21 4.22 6.76
C ALA A 84 -4.75 4.16 6.28
N PRO A 85 -4.03 5.29 6.04
CA PRO A 85 -2.61 5.23 5.66
C PRO A 85 -1.70 4.56 6.70
N PHE A 86 -1.97 4.77 7.99
CA PHE A 86 -1.24 4.12 9.08
C PHE A 86 -1.39 2.60 9.03
N ARG A 87 -2.64 2.12 8.95
CA ARG A 87 -2.96 0.69 8.85
C ARG A 87 -2.32 0.06 7.61
N HIS A 88 -2.38 0.75 6.48
CA HIS A 88 -1.71 0.34 5.24
C HIS A 88 -0.19 0.18 5.42
N ASN A 89 0.50 1.18 5.97
CA ASN A 89 1.96 1.12 6.18
C ASN A 89 2.38 0.05 7.20
N ARG A 90 1.57 -0.13 8.26
CA ARG A 90 1.79 -1.20 9.25
C ARG A 90 1.61 -2.58 8.62
N GLY A 91 0.56 -2.78 7.82
CA GLY A 91 0.31 -4.01 7.06
C GLY A 91 1.45 -4.33 6.08
N LEU A 92 1.97 -3.35 5.35
CA LEU A 92 3.15 -3.52 4.50
C LEU A 92 4.38 -3.99 5.29
N SER A 93 4.59 -3.45 6.48
CA SER A 93 5.71 -3.84 7.34
C SER A 93 5.56 -5.27 7.85
N PHE A 94 4.33 -5.72 8.18
CA PHE A 94 4.04 -7.13 8.48
C PHE A 94 4.33 -8.05 7.29
N ALA A 95 3.90 -7.68 6.08
CA ALA A 95 4.15 -8.47 4.88
C ALA A 95 5.65 -8.66 4.63
N ARG A 96 6.45 -7.63 4.86
CA ARG A 96 7.91 -7.65 4.68
C ARG A 96 8.64 -8.53 5.69
N VAL A 97 8.07 -8.75 6.88
CA VAL A 97 8.59 -9.73 7.86
C VAL A 97 7.93 -11.10 7.72
N ASN A 98 7.21 -11.35 6.62
CA ASN A 98 6.52 -12.60 6.30
C ASN A 98 5.39 -12.99 7.28
N LEU A 99 4.85 -12.02 8.02
CA LEU A 99 3.65 -12.17 8.84
C LEU A 99 2.43 -11.82 7.99
N LEU A 100 2.12 -12.71 7.05
CA LEU A 100 1.16 -12.42 5.97
C LEU A 100 -0.26 -12.22 6.50
N GLU A 101 -0.71 -13.01 7.48
CA GLU A 101 -2.09 -12.90 8.01
C GLU A 101 -2.30 -11.60 8.79
N GLU A 102 -1.31 -11.18 9.57
CA GLU A 102 -1.29 -9.86 10.21
C GLU A 102 -1.32 -8.74 9.17
N ALA A 103 -0.57 -8.90 8.07
CA ALA A 103 -0.56 -7.94 6.98
C ALA A 103 -1.94 -7.81 6.32
N ALA A 104 -2.58 -8.94 6.00
CA ALA A 104 -3.91 -8.96 5.41
C ALA A 104 -4.92 -8.25 6.32
N ARG A 105 -4.95 -8.57 7.61
CA ARG A 105 -5.84 -7.91 8.59
C ARG A 105 -5.65 -6.41 8.65
N GLU A 106 -4.41 -5.90 8.73
CA GLU A 106 -4.17 -4.46 8.76
C GLU A 106 -4.57 -3.76 7.45
N LEU A 107 -4.37 -4.43 6.30
CA LEU A 107 -4.79 -3.90 5.00
C LEU A 107 -6.31 -3.88 4.84
N GLU A 108 -7.01 -4.89 5.35
CA GLU A 108 -8.48 -4.90 5.41
C GLU A 108 -9.01 -3.79 6.29
N ILE A 109 -8.45 -3.58 7.49
CA ILE A 109 -8.81 -2.45 8.36
C ILE A 109 -8.55 -1.11 7.67
N ALA A 110 -7.47 -1.00 6.87
CA ALA A 110 -7.20 0.20 6.09
C ALA A 110 -8.31 0.47 5.05
N LEU A 111 -8.79 -0.58 4.38
CA LEU A 111 -9.85 -0.50 3.37
C LEU A 111 -11.24 -0.28 3.99
N ASP A 112 -11.50 -0.81 5.19
CA ASP A 112 -12.72 -0.49 5.93
C ASP A 112 -12.81 1.00 6.27
N LYS A 113 -11.66 1.63 6.56
CA LYS A 113 -11.57 3.07 6.83
C LYS A 113 -11.61 3.92 5.57
N ASP A 114 -10.91 3.49 4.51
CA ASP A 114 -10.93 4.14 3.20
C ASP A 114 -11.04 3.10 2.08
N PRO A 115 -12.28 2.81 1.62
CA PRO A 115 -12.51 1.85 0.54
C PRO A 115 -11.93 2.27 -0.81
N ARG A 116 -11.46 3.52 -0.95
CA ARG A 116 -10.89 4.05 -2.20
C ARG A 116 -9.37 3.99 -2.22
N LEU A 117 -8.74 3.46 -1.17
CA LEU A 117 -7.29 3.36 -1.05
C LEU A 117 -6.75 2.25 -1.98
N ALA A 118 -6.66 2.57 -3.28
CA ALA A 118 -6.27 1.61 -4.32
C ALA A 118 -4.90 0.95 -4.08
N LYS A 119 -3.99 1.62 -3.36
CA LYS A 119 -2.71 1.01 -2.95
C LYS A 119 -2.92 -0.14 -1.97
N ALA A 120 -3.80 0.02 -0.98
CA ALA A 120 -4.11 -1.04 -0.02
C ALA A 120 -4.82 -2.22 -0.69
N GLU A 121 -5.73 -1.98 -1.63
CA GLU A 121 -6.40 -3.04 -2.41
C GLU A 121 -5.38 -3.86 -3.22
N TYR A 122 -4.43 -3.16 -3.86
CA TYR A 122 -3.34 -3.78 -4.62
C TYR A 122 -2.42 -4.61 -3.73
N ASP A 123 -1.96 -4.04 -2.61
CA ASP A 123 -1.05 -4.70 -1.69
C ASP A 123 -1.72 -5.90 -0.99
N LEU A 124 -3.01 -5.81 -0.66
CA LEU A 124 -3.79 -6.92 -0.11
C LEU A 124 -3.89 -8.07 -1.12
N GLY A 125 -4.10 -7.75 -2.41
CA GLY A 125 -4.07 -8.74 -3.48
C GLY A 125 -2.72 -9.45 -3.60
N LEU A 126 -1.61 -8.72 -3.42
CA LEU A 126 -0.27 -9.32 -3.39
C LEU A 126 -0.08 -10.21 -2.17
N VAL A 127 -0.53 -9.78 -0.99
CA VAL A 127 -0.48 -10.59 0.23
C VAL A 127 -1.27 -11.89 0.05
N TYR A 128 -2.49 -11.84 -0.49
CA TYR A 128 -3.28 -13.04 -0.80
C TYR A 128 -2.61 -13.96 -1.81
N LYS A 129 -1.99 -13.40 -2.84
CA LYS A 129 -1.17 -14.18 -3.76
C LYS A 129 -0.02 -14.90 -3.03
N HIS A 130 0.70 -14.21 -2.14
CA HIS A 130 1.81 -14.80 -1.39
C HIS A 130 1.35 -15.92 -0.43
N MET A 131 0.11 -15.85 0.06
CA MET A 131 -0.52 -16.92 0.83
C MET A 131 -1.04 -18.10 -0.03
N GLY A 132 -1.05 -17.99 -1.36
CA GLY A 132 -1.68 -18.96 -2.26
C GLY A 132 -3.21 -18.82 -2.36
N ARG A 133 -3.79 -17.77 -1.78
CA ARG A 133 -5.23 -17.44 -1.80
C ARG A 133 -5.59 -16.74 -3.11
N HIS A 134 -5.47 -17.47 -4.23
CA HIS A 134 -5.61 -16.91 -5.58
C HIS A 134 -7.00 -16.34 -5.88
N ASP A 135 -8.07 -16.97 -5.38
CA ASP A 135 -9.44 -16.49 -5.61
C ASP A 135 -9.69 -15.12 -4.97
N GLU A 136 -9.15 -14.90 -3.77
CA GLU A 136 -9.26 -13.63 -3.04
C GLU A 136 -8.38 -12.56 -3.67
N ALA A 137 -7.17 -12.90 -4.12
CA ALA A 137 -6.34 -11.99 -4.91
C ALA A 137 -7.05 -11.55 -6.21
N MET A 138 -7.75 -12.48 -6.89
CA MET A 138 -8.57 -12.18 -8.06
C MET A 138 -9.81 -11.34 -7.76
N GLU A 139 -10.33 -11.40 -6.54
CA GLU A 139 -11.37 -10.47 -6.08
C GLU A 139 -10.82 -9.05 -5.95
N ARG A 140 -9.64 -8.87 -5.35
CA ARG A 140 -9.00 -7.55 -5.27
C ARG A 140 -8.73 -6.96 -6.65
N VAL A 141 -8.34 -7.77 -7.64
CA VAL A 141 -8.25 -7.34 -9.05
C VAL A 141 -9.57 -6.77 -9.57
N ARG A 142 -10.70 -7.44 -9.30
CA ARG A 142 -12.03 -6.98 -9.73
C ARG A 142 -12.41 -5.65 -9.07
N ASN A 143 -12.11 -5.49 -7.78
CA ASN A 143 -12.37 -4.25 -7.07
C ASN A 143 -11.54 -3.09 -7.64
N LEU A 144 -10.26 -3.34 -7.93
CA LEU A 144 -9.37 -2.36 -8.56
C LEU A 144 -9.80 -1.99 -9.99
N TYR A 145 -10.41 -2.90 -10.74
CA TYR A 145 -10.71 -2.68 -12.16
C TYR A 145 -11.54 -1.41 -12.41
N PHE A 146 -12.55 -1.16 -11.57
CA PHE A 146 -13.43 0.00 -11.72
C PHE A 146 -12.81 1.31 -11.25
N GLY A 147 -11.87 1.28 -10.31
CA GLY A 147 -11.26 2.49 -9.73
C GLY A 147 -9.88 2.85 -10.27
N ASN A 148 -9.03 1.85 -10.51
CA ASN A 148 -7.66 2.01 -10.96
C ASN A 148 -7.24 0.85 -11.88
N ASN A 149 -7.66 0.96 -13.16
CA ASN A 149 -7.41 -0.05 -14.17
C ASN A 149 -5.91 -0.40 -14.32
N LYS A 150 -5.01 0.57 -14.16
CA LYS A 150 -3.55 0.35 -14.24
C LYS A 150 -3.06 -0.58 -13.12
N LEU A 151 -3.47 -0.36 -11.87
CA LEU A 151 -3.11 -1.24 -10.76
C LEU A 151 -3.82 -2.60 -10.85
N ALA A 152 -5.08 -2.61 -11.30
CA ALA A 152 -5.83 -3.83 -11.53
C ALA A 152 -5.10 -4.77 -12.51
N TRP A 153 -4.66 -4.22 -13.65
CA TRP A 153 -3.90 -4.95 -14.65
C TRP A 153 -2.56 -5.46 -14.11
N LYS A 154 -1.82 -4.60 -13.41
CA LYS A 154 -0.54 -4.97 -12.78
C LYS A 154 -0.69 -6.12 -11.78
N LEU A 155 -1.75 -6.11 -10.96
CA LEU A 155 -2.02 -7.19 -10.01
C LEU A 155 -2.46 -8.45 -10.76
N PHE A 156 -3.34 -8.32 -11.75
CA PHE A 156 -3.83 -9.43 -12.56
C PHE A 156 -2.70 -10.22 -13.22
N GLU A 157 -1.73 -9.54 -13.84
CA GLU A 157 -0.54 -10.18 -14.44
C GLU A 157 0.26 -11.00 -13.42
N GLN A 158 0.29 -10.56 -12.15
CA GLN A 158 1.05 -11.23 -11.11
C GLN A 158 0.30 -12.41 -10.49
N VAL A 159 -1.04 -12.36 -10.44
CA VAL A 159 -1.88 -13.38 -9.82
C VAL A 159 -2.15 -14.54 -10.79
N GLN A 160 -2.11 -14.29 -12.11
CA GLN A 160 -2.39 -15.30 -13.13
C GLN A 160 -1.60 -16.60 -12.93
N PRO A 161 -2.27 -17.76 -12.79
CA PRO A 161 -1.62 -19.06 -12.78
C PRO A 161 -1.37 -19.60 -14.19
N TYR A 162 -1.93 -18.98 -15.23
CA TYR A 162 -1.82 -19.43 -16.62
C TYR A 162 -1.12 -18.38 -17.49
N LYS A 163 -0.21 -18.84 -18.34
CA LYS A 163 0.40 -18.04 -19.40
C LYS A 163 -0.56 -18.05 -20.59
N ILE A 164 -1.05 -16.88 -21.03
CA ILE A 164 -1.73 -16.78 -22.32
C ILE A 164 -0.68 -17.18 -23.38
N ALA A 165 -0.81 -18.38 -23.95
CA ALA A 165 -0.07 -18.72 -25.16
C ALA A 165 -0.52 -17.75 -26.25
N SER A 166 0.43 -17.21 -27.01
CA SER A 166 0.19 -16.09 -27.93
C SER A 166 -1.09 -16.29 -28.76
N VAL A 167 -1.90 -15.24 -28.84
CA VAL A 167 -2.81 -15.09 -29.97
C VAL A 167 -1.99 -14.37 -31.02
N ASP A 168 -1.37 -15.13 -31.91
CA ASP A 168 -0.57 -14.55 -32.99
C ASP A 168 -1.47 -13.59 -33.80
N ASN A 169 -1.09 -12.31 -33.78
CA ASN A 169 -1.38 -11.29 -34.79
C ASN A 169 -2.81 -11.21 -35.30
N GLY A 170 -3.80 -10.87 -34.46
CA GLY A 170 -5.14 -10.51 -34.96
C GLY A 170 -5.77 -11.58 -35.87
N GLY A 171 -5.33 -12.83 -35.77
CA GLY A 171 -5.88 -13.95 -36.49
C GLY A 171 -7.17 -14.42 -35.82
N THR A 172 -8.18 -14.72 -36.62
CA THR A 172 -9.35 -15.47 -36.19
C THR A 172 -8.85 -16.79 -35.57
N LEU A 173 -9.26 -17.10 -34.33
CA LEU A 173 -9.06 -18.43 -33.76
C LEU A 173 -9.84 -19.45 -34.60
N THR A 174 -9.23 -20.00 -35.65
CA THR A 174 -9.81 -21.07 -36.46
C THR A 174 -9.45 -22.41 -35.83
N GLY A 175 -10.19 -22.77 -34.78
CA GLY A 175 -10.04 -24.06 -34.11
C GLY A 175 -10.81 -24.14 -32.80
N LYS A 176 -11.03 -25.36 -32.28
CA LYS A 176 -11.61 -25.58 -30.95
C LYS A 176 -10.54 -25.28 -29.89
N ALA A 177 -10.76 -24.23 -29.10
CA ALA A 177 -9.96 -23.97 -27.91
C ALA A 177 -10.49 -24.80 -26.74
N PHE A 178 -9.60 -25.55 -26.08
CA PHE A 178 -9.92 -26.28 -24.86
C PHE A 178 -9.36 -25.53 -23.66
N LEU A 179 -10.23 -25.00 -22.81
CA LEU A 179 -9.84 -24.47 -21.51
C LEU A 179 -9.70 -25.63 -20.53
N LYS A 180 -8.50 -25.80 -19.95
CA LYS A 180 -8.27 -26.80 -18.90
C LYS A 180 -8.24 -26.08 -17.55
N GLY A 181 -9.25 -26.34 -16.73
CA GLY A 181 -9.40 -25.71 -15.41
C GLY A 181 -10.87 -25.59 -15.00
N PRO A 182 -11.17 -25.15 -13.76
CA PRO A 182 -12.53 -24.86 -13.35
C PRO A 182 -13.16 -23.81 -14.28
N VAL A 183 -14.36 -24.09 -14.80
CA VAL A 183 -15.10 -23.17 -15.66
C VAL A 183 -15.33 -21.88 -14.86
N PRO A 184 -14.82 -20.72 -15.33
CA PRO A 184 -15.04 -19.47 -14.62
C PRO A 184 -16.55 -19.20 -14.58
N LYS A 185 -17.08 -18.81 -13.42
CA LYS A 185 -18.47 -18.33 -13.32
C LYS A 185 -18.66 -17.23 -14.37
N PRO A 186 -19.76 -17.24 -15.14
CA PRO A 186 -20.01 -16.27 -16.20
C PRO A 186 -19.91 -14.87 -15.61
N ARG A 187 -18.80 -14.19 -15.89
CA ARG A 187 -18.64 -12.76 -15.62
C ARG A 187 -19.36 -12.04 -16.74
N SER A 188 -20.14 -11.02 -16.39
CA SER A 188 -20.55 -9.93 -17.27
C SER A 188 -19.30 -9.16 -17.74
N PHE A 189 -18.42 -9.82 -18.47
CA PHE A 189 -17.62 -9.10 -19.45
C PHE A 189 -18.62 -8.63 -20.49
N HIS A 190 -18.70 -7.32 -20.69
CA HIS A 190 -19.18 -6.80 -21.96
C HIS A 190 -18.22 -7.35 -23.01
N LEU A 191 -18.52 -8.55 -23.51
CA LEU A 191 -17.97 -9.08 -24.73
C LEU A 191 -18.29 -8.03 -25.77
N VAL A 192 -17.26 -7.31 -26.22
CA VAL A 192 -17.26 -6.81 -27.59
C VAL A 192 -17.63 -8.02 -28.44
N HIS A 193 -18.82 -7.97 -29.04
CA HIS A 193 -19.44 -9.03 -29.83
C HIS A 193 -18.39 -9.85 -30.59
N SER A 194 -18.19 -11.10 -30.17
CA SER A 194 -17.60 -12.13 -31.03
C SER A 194 -18.71 -13.11 -31.36
N PRO A 195 -19.21 -13.15 -32.61
CA PRO A 195 -20.38 -13.93 -33.01
C PRO A 195 -20.19 -15.46 -32.98
N ASN A 196 -19.02 -15.98 -32.56
CA ASN A 196 -18.65 -17.40 -32.76
C ASN A 196 -18.37 -18.20 -31.48
N ILE A 197 -18.81 -17.75 -30.29
CA ILE A 197 -18.69 -18.55 -29.06
C ILE A 197 -20.00 -19.33 -28.84
N GLU A 198 -20.10 -20.52 -29.41
CA GLU A 198 -21.17 -21.47 -29.07
C GLU A 198 -20.82 -22.24 -27.79
N TYR A 199 -21.61 -22.02 -26.73
CA TYR A 199 -21.60 -22.87 -25.55
C TYR A 199 -22.33 -24.19 -25.88
N CYS A 200 -21.58 -25.23 -26.22
CA CYS A 200 -22.12 -26.60 -26.24
C CYS A 200 -22.41 -27.06 -24.81
N SER A 201 -23.57 -26.72 -24.27
CA SER A 201 -24.18 -27.49 -23.19
C SER A 201 -24.84 -28.71 -23.82
N ARG A 202 -24.12 -29.84 -23.81
CA ARG A 202 -24.72 -31.13 -24.15
C ARG A 202 -25.67 -31.50 -23.00
N MET A 203 -26.94 -31.17 -23.15
CA MET A 203 -28.02 -31.93 -22.52
C MET A 203 -28.51 -32.94 -23.57
N SER A 204 -28.63 -34.20 -23.13
CA SER A 204 -29.09 -35.35 -23.92
C SER A 204 -30.38 -35.07 -24.67
#